data_AF-A0A9J6G2S3-F1
#
_entry.id   AF-A0A9J6G2S3-F1
#
_cell.length_a   1.000
_cell.length_b   1.000
_cell.length_c   1.000
_cell.angle_alpha   90.00
_cell.angle_beta   90.00
_cell.angle_gamma   90.00
#
_symmetry.space_group_name_H-M   'P 1'
#
loop_
_entity.id
_entity.type
_entity.pdbx_description
1 polymer ?
#
loop_
_entity_poly.entity_id
_entity_poly.type
_entity_poly.pdbx_seq_one_letter_code
_entity_poly.pdbx_strand_id
1 'polypeptide(L)' 'MGPANGFVSAASFPSLDEQEFQECPVEDPKSTVMAVYYTSGSTGTPKGVEITHYNFVSCFYTLR' A
#
# COMPACT_ATOMS: atom_id res chain seq x y z
N MET A 1 -12.85 -2.28 7.64
CA MET A 1 -11.61 -2.37 8.44
C MET A 1 -10.69 -1.21 8.11
N GLY A 2 -11.16 0.01 8.37
CA GLY A 2 -10.45 1.26 8.11
C GLY A 2 -10.10 2.13 9.33
N PRO A 3 -10.39 1.78 10.61
CA PRO A 3 -10.02 2.64 11.75
C PRO A 3 -8.87 2.09 12.60
N ALA A 4 -8.00 1.22 12.07
CA ALA A 4 -6.82 0.83 12.83
C ALA A 4 -5.97 2.09 13.09
N ASN A 5 -5.50 2.29 14.32
CA ASN A 5 -4.71 3.47 14.65
C ASN A 5 -3.49 3.59 13.72
N GLY A 6 -3.31 4.76 13.11
CA GLY A 6 -2.24 5.03 12.15
C GLY A 6 -2.51 4.56 10.71
N PHE A 7 -3.64 3.92 10.44
CA PHE A 7 -4.00 3.52 9.08
C PHE A 7 -4.59 4.69 8.30
N VAL A 8 -3.97 5.02 7.16
CA VAL A 8 -4.52 5.96 6.18
C VAL A 8 -5.10 5.17 5.02
N SER A 9 -6.39 5.35 4.77
CA SER A 9 -7.07 4.66 3.67
C SER A 9 -6.73 5.31 2.33
N ALA A 10 -6.28 4.50 1.36
CA ALA A 10 -6.06 4.99 -0.01
C ALA A 10 -7.34 5.57 -0.66
N ALA A 11 -8.53 5.25 -0.13
CA ALA A 11 -9.79 5.84 -0.59
C ALA A 11 -9.89 7.35 -0.35
N SER A 12 -9.08 7.93 0.55
CA SER A 12 -9.01 9.38 0.75
C SER A 12 -8.01 10.06 -0.20
N PHE A 13 -7.18 9.30 -0.92
CA PHE A 13 -6.13 9.88 -1.78
C PHE A 13 -6.66 10.81 -2.88
N PRO A 14 -7.85 10.57 -3.50
CA PRO A 14 -8.39 11.51 -4.47
C PRO A 14 -8.70 12.91 -3.92
N SER A 15 -8.72 13.09 -2.60
CA SER A 15 -8.92 14.40 -1.96
C SER A 15 -7.63 15.10 -1.54
N LEU A 16 -6.46 14.48 -1.77
CA LEU A 16 -5.17 15.09 -1.47
C LEU A 16 -4.79 16.10 -2.56
N ASP A 17 -4.14 17.19 -2.17
CA ASP A 17 -3.59 18.17 -3.10
C ASP A 17 -2.23 17.70 -3.61
N GLU A 18 -2.10 17.55 -4.93
CA GLU A 18 -0.83 17.18 -5.57
C GLU A 18 0.27 18.24 -5.34
N GLN A 19 -0.08 19.50 -5.09
CA GLN A 19 0.90 20.57 -4.80
C GLN A 19 1.58 20.38 -3.44
N GLU A 20 0.95 19.67 -2.51
CA GLU A 20 1.52 19.34 -1.20
C GLU A 20 2.36 18.07 -1.24
N PHE A 21 2.42 17.38 -2.37
CA PHE A 21 3.21 16.16 -2.51
C PHE A 21 4.71 16.46 -2.33
N GLN A 22 5.34 15.65 -1.49
CA GLN A 22 6.79 15.67 -1.30
C GLN A 22 7.36 14.34 -1.77
N GLU A 23 8.34 14.40 -2.67
CA GLU A 23 9.10 13.22 -3.05
C GLU A 23 9.82 12.64 -1.84
N CYS A 24 9.68 11.33 -1.66
CA CYS A 24 10.35 10.58 -0.62
C CYS A 24 11.20 9.49 -1.27
N PRO A 25 12.54 9.56 -1.17
CA PRO A 25 13.40 8.52 -1.73
C PRO A 25 13.22 7.21 -0.95
N VAL A 26 13.17 6.09 -1.68
CA VAL A 26 13.09 4.75 -1.11
C VAL A 26 14.44 4.06 -1.29
N GLU A 27 15.22 3.96 -0.21
CA GLU A 27 16.59 3.42 -0.26
C GLU A 27 16.65 1.95 -0.68
N ASP A 28 15.74 1.13 -0.16
CA ASP A 28 15.63 -0.29 -0.53
C ASP A 28 14.19 -0.63 -0.94
N PRO A 29 13.85 -0.52 -2.24
CA PRO A 29 12.51 -0.82 -2.73
C PRO A 29 12.07 -2.28 -2.55
N LYS A 30 13.01 -3.21 -2.36
CA LYS A 30 12.69 -4.65 -2.20
C LYS A 30 12.22 -4.98 -0.80
N SER A 31 12.75 -4.30 0.22
CA SER A 31 12.41 -4.53 1.62
C SER A 31 11.45 -3.49 2.20
N THR A 32 11.38 -2.29 1.62
CA THR A 32 10.51 -1.22 2.14
C THR A 32 9.05 -1.48 1.79
N VAL A 33 8.21 -1.63 2.83
CA VAL A 33 6.75 -1.80 2.70
C VAL A 33 6.10 -0.49 2.26
N MET A 34 5.32 -0.55 1.19
CA MET A 34 4.57 0.58 0.64
C MET A 34 3.12 0.59 1.15
N ALA A 35 2.49 -0.58 1.21
CA ALA A 35 1.08 -0.71 1.59
C ALA A 35 0.79 -2.07 2.25
N VAL A 36 -0.31 -2.12 3.01
CA VAL A 36 -0.86 -3.38 3.56
C VAL A 36 -2.25 -3.60 2.99
N TYR A 37 -2.44 -4.72 2.29
CA TYR A 37 -3.71 -5.10 1.68
C TYR A 37 -4.43 -6.10 2.57
N TYR A 38 -5.68 -5.82 2.91
CA TYR A 38 -6.50 -6.73 3.70
C TYR A 38 -7.36 -7.61 2.80
N THR A 39 -7.32 -8.92 3.02
CA THR A 39 -8.13 -9.92 2.33
C THR A 39 -9.07 -10.60 3.31
N SER A 40 -10.25 -11.03 2.86
CA SER A 40 -11.31 -11.55 3.75
C SER A 40 -10.88 -12.73 4.63
N GLY A 41 -9.92 -13.55 4.18
CA GLY A 41 -9.42 -14.72 4.90
C GLY A 41 -10.48 -15.83 5.00
N SER A 42 -10.08 -17.10 4.84
CA SER A 42 -11.02 -18.23 4.93
C SER A 42 -11.54 -18.51 6.36
N THR A 43 -10.89 -17.93 7.38
CA THR A 43 -11.18 -18.15 8.81
C THR A 43 -11.97 -17.00 9.46
N GLY A 44 -12.54 -16.09 8.67
CA GLY A 44 -13.39 -14.98 9.14
C GLY A 44 -12.63 -13.76 9.68
N THR A 45 -11.34 -13.90 9.99
CA THR A 45 -10.45 -12.77 10.31
C THR A 45 -9.65 -12.38 9.07
N PRO A 46 -9.74 -11.12 8.61
CA PRO A 46 -8.96 -10.65 7.48
C PRO A 46 -7.47 -10.69 7.73
N LYS A 47 -6.73 -11.08 6.69
CA LYS A 47 -5.27 -11.15 6.70
C LYS A 47 -4.70 -9.93 6.01
N GLY A 48 -3.76 -9.26 6.67
CA GLY A 48 -2.94 -8.21 6.07
C GLY A 48 -1.81 -8.81 5.25
N VAL A 49 -1.61 -8.31 4.04
CA VAL A 49 -0.53 -8.67 3.13
C VAL A 49 0.32 -7.42 2.93
N GLU A 50 1.59 -7.48 3.34
CA GLU A 50 2.56 -6.43 3.08
C GLU A 50 2.96 -6.44 1.60
N ILE A 51 2.94 -5.28 0.98
CA ILE A 51 3.33 -5.06 -0.40
C ILE A 51 4.50 -4.07 -0.40
N THR A 52 5.65 -4.49 -0.89
CA THR A 52 6.81 -3.59 -1.06
C THR A 52 6.70 -2.79 -2.36
N HIS A 53 7.48 -1.70 -2.46
CA HIS A 53 7.59 -0.92 -3.70
C HIS A 53 7.97 -1.81 -4.89
N TYR A 54 8.90 -2.75 -4.68
CA TYR A 54 9.32 -3.72 -5.70
C TYR A 54 8.17 -4.64 -6.13
N ASN A 55 7.39 -5.19 -5.19
CA ASN A 55 6.25 -6.05 -5.53
C ASN A 55 5.23 -5.31 -6.41
N PHE A 56 4.89 -4.08 -6.03
CA PHE A 56 3.90 -3.27 -6.74
C PHE A 56 4.34 -3.00 -8.17
N VAL A 57 5.55 -2.47 -8.37
CA VAL A 57 6.09 -2.17 -9.71
C VAL A 57 6.25 -3.44 -10.55
N SER A 58 6.79 -4.52 -9.96
CA SER A 58 6.96 -5.81 -10.66
C SER A 58 5.63 -6.36 -11.19
N CYS A 59 4.53 -6.19 -10.43
CA CYS A 59 3.19 -6.58 -10.85
C CYS A 59 2.80 -5.92 -12.18
N PHE A 60 2.98 -4.60 -12.34
CA PHE A 60 2.67 -3.91 -13.60
C PHE A 60 3.61 -4.28 -14.75
N TYR A 61 4.87 -4.60 -14.47
CA TYR A 61 5.80 -5.04 -15.51
C TYR A 61 5.47 -6.45 -16.03
N THR A 62 5.01 -7.35 -15.16
CA THR A 62 4.66 -8.74 -15.52
C THR A 62 3.25 -8.87 -16.06
N LEU A 63 2.31 -8.02 -15.66
CA LEU A 63 0.93 -7.97 -16.17
C LEU A 63 0.81 -7.27 -17.54
N ARG A 64 1.89 -7.20 -18.32
CA ARG A 64 1.85 -6.77 -19.72
C ARG A 64 1.22 -7.81 -20.62
#